data_AF-A0AAJ7S089-F1
#
_entry.id   AF-A0AAJ7S089-F1
#
_cell.length_a   1.000
_cell.length_b   1.000
_cell.length_c   1.000
_cell.angle_alpha   90.00
_cell.angle_beta   90.00
_cell.angle_gamma   90.00
#
_symmetry.space_group_name_H-M   'P 1'
#
loop_
_entity.id
_entity.type
_entity.pdbx_description
1 polymer ?
#
loop_
_entity_poly.entity_id
_entity_poly.type
_entity_poly.pdbx_seq_one_letter_code
_entity_poly.pdbx_strand_id
1 'polypeptide(L)'
;MNGSLLMNIHFSILVVLCRYPGTASATIDVNLNELEYLAARLDPFECRRLITALHYHSYELPNNLPEAERNVDDDVPCFRHLLHWNGSPAEGKGNSHEALTHRLRQINRNDLADWLGRSAFKQLGNDLNRAVEAGSFGELGKRETDPP
;
A
#
# COMPACT_ATOMS: atom_id res chain seq x y z
N MET A 1 -28.72 -24.99 39.42
CA MET A 1 -28.64 -25.16 37.95
C MET A 1 -28.93 -23.81 37.30
N ASN A 2 -28.17 -23.45 36.25
CA ASN A 2 -28.42 -22.34 35.31
C ASN A 2 -27.97 -20.91 35.68
N GLY A 3 -26.73 -20.74 36.15
CA GLY A 3 -26.11 -19.40 36.28
C GLY A 3 -24.83 -19.22 35.46
N SER A 4 -23.90 -20.19 35.51
CA SER A 4 -22.58 -20.06 34.87
C SER A 4 -22.53 -20.35 33.38
N LEU A 5 -23.56 -20.97 32.78
CA LEU A 5 -23.54 -21.29 31.34
C LEU A 5 -23.85 -20.06 30.47
N LEU A 6 -24.78 -19.20 30.90
CA LEU A 6 -25.18 -18.00 30.18
C LEU A 6 -24.04 -16.99 30.04
N MET A 7 -23.25 -16.78 31.11
CA MET A 7 -22.14 -15.80 31.09
C MET A 7 -20.99 -16.20 30.15
N ASN A 8 -20.75 -17.51 29.97
CA ASN A 8 -19.74 -18.03 29.05
C ASN A 8 -20.18 -17.95 27.59
N ILE A 9 -21.47 -18.10 27.31
CA ILE A 9 -22.03 -17.98 25.95
C ILE A 9 -22.01 -16.52 25.50
N HIS A 10 -22.35 -15.56 26.37
CA HIS A 10 -22.25 -14.13 26.06
C HIS A 10 -20.80 -13.69 25.81
N PHE A 11 -19.84 -14.16 26.62
CA PHE A 11 -18.42 -13.85 26.43
C PHE A 11 -17.89 -14.45 25.11
N SER A 12 -18.32 -15.66 24.76
CA SER A 12 -17.94 -16.32 23.50
C SER A 12 -18.53 -15.60 22.28
N ILE A 13 -19.78 -15.10 22.35
CA ILE A 13 -20.40 -14.32 21.27
C ILE A 13 -19.71 -12.95 21.10
N LEU A 14 -19.32 -12.29 22.19
CA LEU A 14 -18.59 -11.01 22.15
C LEU A 14 -17.19 -11.15 21.54
N VAL A 15 -16.49 -12.26 21.82
CA VAL A 15 -15.17 -12.56 21.21
C VAL A 15 -15.29 -12.90 19.72
N VAL A 16 -16.41 -13.48 19.27
CA VAL A 16 -16.66 -13.77 17.84
C VAL A 16 -17.00 -12.50 17.05
N LEU A 17 -17.72 -11.54 17.65
CA LEU A 17 -18.08 -10.28 16.98
C LEU A 17 -16.89 -9.31 16.80
N CYS A 18 -15.83 -9.43 17.61
CA CYS A 18 -14.57 -8.69 17.42
C CYS A 18 -13.66 -9.26 16.30
N ARG A 19 -14.06 -10.33 15.61
CA ARG A 19 -13.32 -10.91 14.47
C ARG A 19 -13.87 -10.50 13.10
N TYR A 20 -14.42 -9.29 12.97
CA TYR A 20 -14.67 -8.69 11.66
C TYR A 20 -13.51 -7.76 11.27
N PRO A 21 -12.40 -8.25 10.66
CA PRO A 21 -11.47 -7.36 9.99
C PRO A 21 -12.05 -6.99 8.62
N GLY A 22 -13.15 -6.25 8.62
CA GLY A 22 -13.97 -6.06 7.42
C GLY A 22 -13.80 -4.73 6.70
N THR A 23 -13.17 -3.72 7.29
CA THR A 23 -12.82 -2.52 6.54
C THR A 23 -11.57 -2.85 5.73
N ALA A 24 -11.76 -3.12 4.44
CA ALA A 24 -10.71 -3.26 3.46
C ALA A 24 -10.01 -1.92 3.25
N SER A 25 -9.20 -1.47 4.21
CA SER A 25 -8.17 -0.49 3.90
C SER A 25 -7.15 -1.18 3.01
N ALA A 26 -7.03 -0.71 1.78
CA ALA A 26 -5.97 -1.04 0.83
C ALA A 26 -4.59 -0.65 1.40
N THR A 27 -3.53 -0.70 0.58
CA THR A 27 -2.41 0.21 0.83
C THR A 27 -2.95 1.64 0.99
N ILE A 28 -2.44 2.36 1.99
CA ILE A 28 -3.10 3.54 2.56
C ILE A 28 -3.17 4.69 1.54
N ASP A 29 -2.23 4.74 0.60
CA ASP A 29 -1.98 5.84 -0.31
C ASP A 29 -1.78 5.39 -1.78
N VAL A 30 -2.25 4.20 -2.14
CA VAL A 30 -2.37 3.76 -3.55
C VAL A 30 -3.82 3.53 -3.91
N ASN A 31 -4.25 4.12 -5.03
CA ASN A 31 -5.61 3.97 -5.55
C ASN A 31 -5.69 2.98 -6.74
N LEU A 32 -6.92 2.65 -7.15
CA LEU A 32 -7.18 1.66 -8.19
C LEU A 32 -6.55 2.04 -9.55
N ASN A 33 -6.62 3.31 -9.93
CA ASN A 33 -6.07 3.80 -11.19
C ASN A 33 -4.55 3.68 -11.22
N GLU A 34 -3.89 3.83 -10.06
CA GLU A 34 -2.45 3.64 -9.96
C GLU A 34 -2.04 2.18 -10.14
N LEU A 35 -2.79 1.25 -9.54
CA LEU A 35 -2.56 -0.18 -9.77
C LEU A 35 -2.82 -0.58 -11.22
N GLU A 36 -3.87 -0.04 -11.85
CA GLU A 36 -4.16 -0.26 -13.27
C GLU A 36 -3.03 0.29 -14.15
N TYR A 37 -2.52 1.49 -13.83
CA TYR A 37 -1.42 2.10 -14.56
C TYR A 37 -0.15 1.27 -14.51
N LEU A 38 0.20 0.74 -13.32
CA LEU A 38 1.33 -0.18 -13.13
C LEU A 38 1.12 -1.46 -13.93
N ALA A 39 -0.05 -2.10 -13.80
CA ALA A 39 -0.38 -3.33 -14.50
C ALA A 39 -0.27 -3.20 -16.02
N ALA A 40 -0.66 -2.06 -16.58
CA ALA A 40 -0.60 -1.79 -18.01
C ALA A 40 0.83 -1.56 -18.56
N ARG A 41 1.83 -1.40 -17.70
CA ARG A 41 3.23 -1.06 -18.07
C ARG A 41 4.26 -2.09 -17.66
N LEU A 42 3.82 -3.14 -16.99
CA LEU A 42 4.61 -4.32 -16.69
C LEU A 42 4.30 -5.36 -17.74
N ASP A 43 5.32 -5.94 -18.36
CA ASP A 43 5.14 -7.14 -19.14
C ASP A 43 4.79 -8.34 -18.22
N PRO A 44 4.33 -9.48 -18.76
CA PRO A 44 3.94 -10.62 -17.93
C PRO A 44 5.06 -11.16 -17.02
N PHE A 45 6.32 -11.11 -17.46
CA PHE A 45 7.47 -11.54 -16.67
C PHE A 45 7.77 -10.56 -15.54
N GLU A 46 7.81 -9.26 -15.85
CA GLU A 46 8.01 -8.20 -14.86
C GLU A 46 6.89 -8.21 -13.81
N CYS A 47 5.64 -8.44 -14.23
CA CYS A 47 4.53 -8.49 -13.29
C CYS A 47 4.65 -9.67 -12.34
N ARG A 48 4.92 -10.89 -12.83
CA ARG A 48 5.13 -12.06 -11.94
C ARG A 48 6.24 -11.78 -10.95
N ARG A 49 7.36 -11.22 -11.43
CA ARG A 49 8.49 -10.85 -10.58
C ARG A 49 8.12 -9.81 -9.52
N LEU A 50 7.34 -8.79 -9.88
CA LEU A 50 6.82 -7.80 -8.93
C LEU A 50 5.93 -8.47 -7.88
N ILE A 51 4.95 -9.26 -8.30
CA ILE A 51 4.02 -9.96 -7.39
C ILE A 51 4.79 -10.85 -6.42
N THR A 52 5.71 -11.67 -6.92
CA THR A 52 6.56 -12.50 -6.06
C THR A 52 7.39 -11.66 -5.09
N ALA A 53 8.00 -10.57 -5.57
CA ALA A 53 8.79 -9.67 -4.74
C ALA A 53 7.96 -9.01 -3.62
N LEU A 54 6.70 -8.71 -3.87
CA LEU A 54 5.76 -8.08 -2.92
C LEU A 54 5.38 -9.00 -1.74
N HIS A 55 5.61 -10.30 -1.84
CA HIS A 55 5.41 -11.25 -0.73
C HIS A 55 6.64 -11.42 0.17
N TYR A 56 7.77 -10.80 -0.15
CA TYR A 56 8.91 -10.74 0.75
C TYR A 56 8.85 -9.46 1.57
N HIS A 57 9.22 -9.54 2.85
CA HIS A 57 9.30 -8.39 3.76
C HIS A 57 10.73 -8.01 4.13
N SER A 58 11.72 -8.80 3.71
CA SER A 58 13.13 -8.46 3.85
C SER A 58 13.49 -7.23 3.01
N TYR A 59 14.49 -6.47 3.43
CA TYR A 59 15.01 -5.38 2.62
C TYR A 59 15.48 -5.89 1.26
N GLU A 60 16.48 -6.78 1.24
CA GLU A 60 16.93 -7.42 -0.01
C GLU A 60 16.00 -8.54 -0.45
N LEU A 61 15.92 -8.75 -1.77
CA LEU A 61 15.25 -9.92 -2.35
C LEU A 61 16.15 -11.16 -2.21
N PRO A 62 15.57 -12.31 -1.85
CA PRO A 62 16.35 -13.54 -1.73
C PRO A 62 16.68 -14.15 -3.10
N ASN A 63 17.73 -14.97 -3.14
CA ASN A 63 18.20 -15.62 -4.37
C ASN A 63 17.20 -16.64 -4.95
N ASN A 64 16.21 -17.08 -4.18
CA ASN A 64 15.16 -18.01 -4.63
C ASN A 64 13.97 -17.33 -5.30
N LEU A 65 14.03 -16.01 -5.55
CA LEU A 65 12.98 -15.28 -6.27
C LEU A 65 12.56 -15.95 -7.59
N PRO A 66 13.49 -16.40 -8.48
CA PRO A 66 13.11 -17.01 -9.76
C PRO A 66 12.36 -18.35 -9.61
N GLU A 67 12.51 -19.03 -8.47
CA GLU A 67 11.74 -20.23 -8.16
C GLU A 67 10.32 -19.88 -7.72
N ALA A 68 10.18 -18.88 -6.86
CA ALA A 68 8.88 -18.42 -6.40
C ALA A 68 8.03 -17.77 -7.51
N GLU A 69 8.67 -17.15 -8.51
CA GLU A 69 7.99 -16.61 -9.72
C GLU A 69 7.18 -17.68 -10.47
N ARG A 70 7.60 -18.95 -10.42
CA ARG A 70 6.91 -20.07 -11.09
C ARG A 70 5.59 -20.45 -10.41
N ASN A 71 5.37 -20.00 -9.18
CA ASN A 71 4.13 -20.28 -8.43
C ASN A 71 3.06 -19.20 -8.65
N VAL A 72 3.38 -18.13 -9.39
CA VAL A 72 2.41 -17.10 -9.75
C VAL A 72 1.61 -17.59 -10.96
N ASP A 73 0.31 -17.72 -10.78
CA ASP A 73 -0.64 -18.11 -11.83
C ASP A 73 -0.59 -17.12 -13.00
N ASP A 74 -0.25 -17.61 -14.19
CA ASP A 74 -0.08 -16.83 -15.42
C ASP A 74 -1.38 -16.62 -16.20
N ASP A 75 -2.45 -17.37 -15.87
CA ASP A 75 -3.79 -17.15 -16.40
C ASP A 75 -4.49 -15.97 -15.70
N VAL A 76 -3.99 -15.57 -14.52
CA VAL A 76 -4.52 -14.43 -13.78
C VAL A 76 -3.90 -13.12 -14.27
N PRO A 77 -4.71 -12.12 -14.70
CA PRO A 77 -4.19 -10.84 -15.16
C PRO A 77 -3.39 -10.10 -14.08
N CYS A 78 -2.31 -9.42 -14.48
CA CYS A 78 -1.43 -8.66 -13.59
C CYS A 78 -2.19 -7.73 -12.62
N PHE A 79 -3.15 -6.99 -13.15
CA PHE A 79 -3.98 -6.09 -12.35
C PHE A 79 -4.73 -6.82 -11.23
N ARG A 80 -5.22 -8.04 -11.49
CA ARG A 80 -5.94 -8.84 -10.49
C ARG A 80 -5.02 -9.30 -9.38
N HIS A 81 -3.78 -9.67 -9.70
CA HIS A 81 -2.76 -9.98 -8.70
C HIS A 81 -2.43 -8.76 -7.83
N LEU A 82 -2.20 -7.60 -8.45
CA LEU A 82 -1.91 -6.35 -7.73
C LEU A 82 -3.09 -5.92 -6.83
N LEU A 83 -4.32 -6.03 -7.34
CA LEU A 83 -5.52 -5.70 -6.59
C LEU A 83 -5.72 -6.66 -5.40
N HIS A 84 -5.44 -7.95 -5.58
CA HIS A 84 -5.46 -8.92 -4.51
C HIS A 84 -4.45 -8.56 -3.41
N TRP A 85 -3.18 -8.40 -3.79
CA TRP A 85 -2.12 -8.03 -2.86
C TRP A 85 -2.46 -6.76 -2.07
N ASN A 86 -2.97 -5.74 -2.75
CA ASN A 86 -3.34 -4.47 -2.15
C ASN A 86 -4.45 -4.59 -1.09
N GLY A 87 -5.40 -5.53 -1.27
CA GLY A 87 -6.55 -5.71 -0.38
C GLY A 87 -6.39 -6.80 0.68
N SER A 88 -5.43 -7.70 0.50
CA SER A 88 -5.25 -8.89 1.35
C SER A 88 -4.58 -8.55 2.69
N PRO A 89 -5.18 -8.93 3.84
CA PRO A 89 -4.52 -8.84 5.14
C PRO A 89 -3.20 -9.60 5.16
N ALA A 90 -2.18 -9.07 5.83
CA ALA A 90 -0.82 -9.59 5.87
C ALA A 90 -0.04 -9.54 4.53
N GLU A 91 -0.63 -8.94 3.48
CA GLU A 91 0.05 -8.63 2.23
C GLU A 91 0.25 -7.12 2.11
N GLY A 92 -0.42 -6.45 1.18
CA GLY A 92 -0.35 -5.00 0.97
C GLY A 92 -1.30 -4.19 1.85
N LYS A 93 -2.34 -4.80 2.42
CA LYS A 93 -3.32 -4.10 3.25
C LYS A 93 -2.67 -3.35 4.41
N GLY A 94 -2.88 -2.03 4.46
CA GLY A 94 -2.34 -1.16 5.52
C GLY A 94 -0.87 -0.78 5.34
N ASN A 95 -0.20 -1.23 4.27
CA ASN A 95 1.12 -0.72 3.89
C ASN A 95 1.00 0.59 3.10
N SER A 96 2.12 1.27 2.86
CA SER A 96 2.18 2.43 1.97
C SER A 96 2.67 2.04 0.57
N HIS A 97 2.56 2.98 -0.38
CA HIS A 97 3.11 2.90 -1.73
C HIS A 97 4.62 2.65 -1.76
N GLU A 98 5.31 2.87 -0.63
CA GLU A 98 6.74 2.61 -0.47
C GLU A 98 7.05 1.14 -0.74
N ALA A 99 6.23 0.21 -0.25
CA ALA A 99 6.45 -1.23 -0.48
C ALA A 99 6.45 -1.58 -1.98
N LEU A 100 5.49 -1.03 -2.74
CA LEU A 100 5.44 -1.16 -4.20
C LEU A 100 6.64 -0.50 -4.87
N THR A 101 6.94 0.75 -4.48
CA THR A 101 8.04 1.54 -5.02
C THR A 101 9.39 0.84 -4.83
N HIS A 102 9.62 0.31 -3.63
CA HIS A 102 10.83 -0.40 -3.27
C HIS A 102 11.01 -1.67 -4.12
N ARG A 103 9.95 -2.48 -4.27
CA ARG A 103 10.02 -3.68 -5.12
C ARG A 103 10.18 -3.35 -6.60
N LEU A 104 9.50 -2.31 -7.10
CA LEU A 104 9.68 -1.81 -8.45
C LEU A 104 11.15 -1.46 -8.74
N ARG A 105 11.85 -0.80 -7.82
CA ARG A 105 13.30 -0.51 -7.95
C ARG A 105 14.14 -1.78 -8.02
N GLN A 106 13.87 -2.76 -7.16
CA GLN A 106 14.64 -4.01 -7.13
C GLN A 106 14.44 -4.89 -8.36
N ILE A 107 13.33 -4.73 -9.07
CA ILE A 107 13.08 -5.38 -10.37
C ILE A 107 13.48 -4.50 -11.56
N ASN A 108 14.25 -3.44 -11.32
CA ASN A 108 14.76 -2.49 -12.31
C ASN A 108 13.69 -1.65 -13.03
N ARG A 109 12.53 -1.42 -12.40
CA ARG A 109 11.46 -0.52 -12.85
C ARG A 109 11.45 0.79 -12.07
N ASN A 110 12.60 1.46 -12.10
CA ASN A 110 12.80 2.77 -11.47
C ASN A 110 11.85 3.83 -12.03
N ASP A 111 11.50 3.73 -13.32
CA ASP A 111 10.53 4.60 -14.00
C ASP A 111 9.15 4.56 -13.32
N LEU A 112 8.65 3.36 -13.05
CA LEU A 112 7.35 3.14 -12.41
C LEU A 112 7.41 3.49 -10.91
N ALA A 113 8.51 3.15 -10.24
CA ALA A 113 8.73 3.51 -8.84
C ALA A 113 8.66 5.03 -8.64
N ASP A 114 9.38 5.79 -9.47
CA ASP A 114 9.42 7.24 -9.37
C ASP A 114 8.08 7.87 -9.80
N TRP A 115 7.40 7.28 -10.78
CA TRP A 115 6.05 7.71 -11.15
C TRP A 115 5.05 7.49 -10.01
N LEU A 116 5.07 6.33 -9.35
CA LEU A 116 4.17 6.00 -8.26
C LEU A 116 4.41 6.92 -7.05
N GLY A 117 5.66 7.12 -6.66
CA GLY A 117 6.01 8.05 -5.58
C GLY A 117 5.51 9.47 -5.84
N ARG A 118 5.67 10.00 -7.06
CA ARG A 118 5.12 11.31 -7.42
C ARG A 118 3.59 11.35 -7.41
N SER A 119 2.95 10.27 -7.84
CA SER A 119 1.49 10.19 -7.94
C SER A 119 0.84 10.15 -6.56
N ALA A 120 1.38 9.35 -5.64
CA ALA A 120 0.92 9.24 -4.26
C ALA A 120 0.97 10.59 -3.51
N PHE A 121 1.97 11.43 -3.79
CA PHE A 121 2.12 12.76 -3.17
C PHE A 121 1.54 13.93 -3.98
N LYS A 122 0.84 13.68 -5.09
CA LYS A 122 0.40 14.75 -5.99
C LYS A 122 -0.52 15.78 -5.32
N GLN A 123 -1.45 15.32 -4.47
CA GLN A 123 -2.32 16.23 -3.72
C GLN A 123 -1.53 17.07 -2.71
N LEU A 124 -0.63 16.43 -1.96
CA LEU A 124 0.27 17.14 -1.04
C LEU A 124 1.11 18.21 -1.75
N GLY A 125 1.63 17.89 -2.94
CA GLY A 125 2.37 18.86 -3.76
C GLY A 125 1.50 20.03 -4.23
N ASN A 126 0.26 19.76 -4.66
CA ASN A 126 -0.67 20.81 -5.06
C ASN A 126 -1.06 21.73 -3.90
N ASP A 127 -1.28 21.16 -2.72
CA ASP A 127 -1.66 21.91 -1.51
C ASP A 127 -0.48 22.75 -1.01
N LEU A 128 0.73 22.20 -1.04
CA LEU A 128 1.96 22.95 -0.76
C LEU A 128 2.13 24.12 -1.73
N ASN A 129 1.99 23.89 -3.04
CA ASN A 129 2.11 24.94 -4.05
C ASN A 129 1.07 26.05 -3.83
N ARG A 130 -0.18 25.67 -3.55
CA ARG A 130 -1.25 26.62 -3.24
C ARG A 130 -0.93 27.45 -1.99
N ALA A 131 -0.40 26.84 -0.93
CA ALA A 131 -0.02 27.55 0.29
C ALA A 131 1.15 28.53 0.07
N VAL A 132 2.09 28.18 -0.82
CA VAL A 132 3.16 29.09 -1.25
C VAL A 132 2.59 30.27 -2.03
N GLU A 133 1.75 30.01 -3.04
CA GLU A 133 1.12 31.05 -3.87
C GLU A 133 0.20 31.98 -3.06
N ALA A 134 -0.52 31.43 -2.07
CA ALA A 134 -1.40 32.19 -1.20
C ALA A 134 -0.64 33.06 -0.16
N GLY A 135 0.70 32.99 -0.12
CA GLY A 135 1.50 33.78 0.82
C GLY A 135 1.39 33.32 2.28
N SER A 136 0.81 32.14 2.55
CA SER A 136 0.58 31.59 3.89
C SER A 136 1.87 31.47 4.71
N PHE A 137 3.00 31.19 4.03
CA PHE A 137 4.32 31.12 4.66
C PHE A 137 4.95 32.49 4.93
N GLY A 138 4.51 33.53 4.22
CA GLY A 138 4.96 34.92 4.45
C GLY A 138 4.43 35.50 5.77
N GLU A 139 3.28 35.03 6.25
CA GLU A 139 2.78 35.38 7.60
C GLU A 139 3.57 34.69 8.72
N LEU A 140 4.06 33.48 8.49
CA LEU A 140 4.89 32.75 9.46
C LEU A 140 6.24 33.44 9.66
N GLY A 141 6.88 33.91 8.58
CA GLY A 141 8.14 34.66 8.67
C GLY A 141 8.02 36.01 9.38
N LYS A 142 6.84 36.64 9.35
CA LYS A 142 6.59 37.92 10.07
C LYS A 142 6.44 37.72 11.57
N ARG A 143 5.82 36.62 12.02
CA ARG A 143 5.68 36.29 13.45
C ARG A 143 7.00 35.92 14.14
N GLU A 144 8.03 35.55 13.38
CA GLU A 144 9.36 35.24 13.91
C GLU A 144 10.25 36.49 14.06
N THR A 145 9.94 37.56 13.32
CA THR A 145 10.73 38.81 13.31
C THR A 145 10.15 39.93 14.18
N ASP A 146 8.92 39.79 14.68
CA ASP A 146 8.36 40.74 15.65
C ASP A 146 8.86 40.37 17.06
N PRO A 147 9.61 41.26 17.74
CA PRO A 147 9.96 41.03 19.14
C PRO A 147 8.71 41.13 20.03
N PRO A 148 8.70 40.46 21.20
CA PRO A 148 7.55 40.46 22.12
C PRO A 148 7.14 41.85 22.60
#